data_AF-A0A9W7D605-F1
#
_entry.id   AF-A0A9W7D605-F1
#
_cell.length_a   1.000
_cell.length_b   1.000
_cell.length_c   1.000
_cell.angle_alpha   90.00
_cell.angle_beta   90.00
_cell.angle_gamma   90.00
#
_symmetry.space_group_name_H-M   'P 1'
#
loop_
_entity.id
_entity.type
_entity.pdbx_description
1 polymer ?
#
loop_
_entity_poly.entity_id
_entity_poly.type
_entity_poly.pdbx_seq_one_letter_code
_entity_poly.pdbx_strand_id
1 'polypeptide(L)'
;MTNISAVSTRARTARSPTNEDTVSTPGVDTSSNNEQHTQAGPVVNKNAELITKFSSKAMDFVQRRQAVIRFVQDDIAASIDRQKLNADNNGRGNTNEFKVGSLVLLATQNLAKHAVADFGVSKLAPRFIGPFTVLAKHGNA
;
A
#
# COMPACT_ATOMS: atom_id res chain seq x y z
N MET A 1 -2.43 30.92 11.49
CA MET A 1 -2.25 30.07 12.70
C MET A 1 -2.12 28.63 12.24
N THR A 2 -0.94 28.07 12.47
CA THR A 2 -0.55 26.70 12.12
C THR A 2 -1.25 25.70 13.03
N ASN A 3 -1.73 24.58 12.49
CA ASN A 3 -2.03 23.41 13.30
C ASN A 3 -1.43 22.17 12.62
N ILE A 4 -0.34 21.69 13.21
CA ILE A 4 0.31 20.43 12.88
C ILE A 4 -0.07 19.51 14.04
N SER A 5 -0.91 18.51 13.78
CA SER A 5 -1.13 17.42 14.73
C SER A 5 -0.55 16.14 14.14
N ALA A 6 0.26 15.46 14.94
CA ALA A 6 1.13 14.37 14.54
C ALA A 6 0.78 13.09 15.31
N VAL A 7 1.08 11.95 14.67
CA VAL A 7 1.40 10.63 15.25
C VAL A 7 0.25 9.86 15.93
N SER A 8 -0.11 8.72 15.32
CA SER A 8 -0.61 7.56 16.05
C SER A 8 0.08 6.29 15.52
N THR A 9 0.78 5.63 16.43
CA THR A 9 1.65 4.47 16.21
C THR A 9 0.84 3.19 16.11
N ARG A 10 0.98 2.44 15.01
CA ARG A 10 0.30 1.15 14.81
C ARG A 10 0.97 0.05 15.65
N ALA A 11 0.26 -0.49 16.62
CA ALA A 11 0.70 -1.67 17.37
C ALA A 11 0.73 -2.91 16.47
N ARG A 12 1.79 -3.73 16.62
CA ARG A 12 1.93 -5.06 16.01
C ARG A 12 1.30 -6.08 16.96
N THR A 13 0.26 -6.78 16.51
CA THR A 13 -0.20 -8.00 17.20
C THR A 13 0.47 -9.21 16.54
N ALA A 14 1.26 -9.92 17.33
CA ALA A 14 1.95 -11.14 16.95
C ALA A 14 0.96 -12.32 16.83
N ARG A 15 1.26 -13.20 15.87
CA ARG A 15 0.61 -14.50 15.66
C ARG A 15 1.03 -15.47 16.75
N SER A 16 0.14 -16.37 17.18
CA SER A 16 0.52 -17.71 17.65
C SER A 16 -0.58 -18.73 17.32
N PRO A 17 -0.23 -19.98 16.98
CA PRO A 17 -1.14 -21.03 16.53
C PRO A 17 -1.49 -22.00 17.67
N THR A 18 -2.67 -22.62 17.64
CA THR A 18 -2.93 -23.88 18.34
C THR A 18 -3.96 -24.70 17.56
N ASN A 19 -3.51 -25.87 17.13
CA ASN A 19 -4.30 -26.98 16.62
C ASN A 19 -5.11 -27.57 17.78
N GLU A 20 -6.32 -28.04 17.52
CA GLU A 20 -6.96 -29.08 18.33
C GLU A 20 -7.74 -30.01 17.39
N ASP A 21 -7.14 -31.18 17.16
CA ASP A 21 -7.81 -32.39 16.72
C ASP A 21 -8.69 -32.89 17.86
N THR A 22 -10.01 -32.99 17.68
CA THR A 22 -10.81 -34.00 18.38
C THR A 22 -11.99 -34.43 17.51
N VAL A 23 -11.80 -35.60 16.90
CA VAL A 23 -12.87 -36.45 16.38
C VAL A 23 -13.81 -36.81 17.54
N SER A 24 -15.11 -36.60 17.35
CA SER A 24 -16.14 -37.32 18.11
C SER A 24 -17.34 -37.57 17.21
N THR A 25 -17.47 -38.82 16.78
CA THR A 25 -18.69 -39.39 16.18
C THR A 25 -19.62 -39.84 17.30
N PRO A 26 -20.94 -39.72 17.11
CA PRO A 26 -21.82 -40.73 17.67
C PRO A 26 -22.87 -41.21 16.65
N GLY A 27 -22.94 -42.53 16.54
CA GLY A 27 -24.20 -43.26 16.60
C GLY A 27 -25.08 -43.27 15.36
N VAL A 28 -24.91 -44.31 14.55
CA VAL A 28 -26.00 -44.95 13.82
C VAL A 28 -27.09 -45.34 14.81
N ASP A 29 -28.34 -44.95 14.53
CA ASP A 29 -29.52 -45.76 14.84
C ASP A 29 -30.55 -45.55 13.73
N THR A 30 -30.79 -46.64 13.01
CA THR A 30 -31.85 -46.79 12.02
C THR A 30 -33.18 -46.93 12.74
N SER A 31 -34.16 -46.12 12.39
CA SER A 31 -35.58 -46.48 12.52
C SER A 31 -36.39 -45.80 11.42
N SER A 32 -36.73 -46.61 10.43
CA SER A 32 -37.83 -46.40 9.50
C SER A 32 -39.11 -46.08 10.25
N ASN A 33 -39.94 -45.21 9.68
CA ASN A 33 -41.31 -45.53 9.27
C ASN A 33 -42.03 -44.24 8.87
N ASN A 34 -42.36 -44.12 7.58
CA ASN A 34 -43.73 -43.91 7.12
C ASN A 34 -43.72 -43.73 5.60
N GLU A 35 -43.99 -44.83 4.88
CA GLU A 35 -44.44 -44.74 3.50
C GLU A 35 -45.87 -44.17 3.51
N GLN A 36 -46.04 -42.97 2.94
CA GLN A 36 -47.33 -42.58 2.37
C GLN A 36 -47.16 -42.46 0.86
N HIS A 37 -47.60 -43.50 0.18
CA HIS A 37 -47.83 -43.54 -1.24
C HIS A 37 -49.04 -42.66 -1.58
N THR A 38 -48.79 -41.51 -2.23
CA THR A 38 -49.80 -40.88 -3.08
C THR A 38 -49.11 -40.31 -4.32
N GLN A 39 -49.29 -41.00 -5.44
CA GLN A 39 -48.99 -40.46 -6.76
C GLN A 39 -49.93 -39.26 -7.02
N ALA A 40 -49.38 -38.06 -6.92
CA ALA A 40 -49.96 -36.82 -7.45
C ALA A 40 -48.92 -36.18 -8.37
N GLY A 41 -49.36 -35.60 -9.48
CA GLY A 41 -48.51 -34.94 -10.49
C GLY A 41 -47.61 -33.84 -9.90
N PRO A 42 -46.77 -33.15 -10.71
CA PRO A 42 -45.71 -32.30 -10.19
C PRO A 42 -46.28 -31.14 -9.37
N VAL A 43 -46.33 -31.32 -8.04
CA VAL A 43 -46.59 -30.23 -7.10
C VAL A 43 -45.29 -29.44 -7.05
N VAL A 44 -45.18 -28.44 -7.93
CA VAL A 44 -44.11 -27.45 -7.86
C VAL A 44 -44.22 -26.79 -6.49
N ASN A 45 -43.30 -27.17 -5.60
CA ASN A 45 -43.20 -26.56 -4.30
C ASN A 45 -42.59 -25.16 -4.45
N LYS A 46 -43.48 -24.17 -4.64
CA LYS A 46 -43.13 -22.76 -4.87
C LYS A 46 -42.18 -22.19 -3.82
N ASN A 47 -42.19 -22.71 -2.58
CA ASN A 47 -41.30 -22.24 -1.53
C ASN A 47 -39.83 -22.69 -1.74
N ALA A 48 -39.60 -23.89 -2.28
CA ALA A 48 -38.27 -24.42 -2.54
C ALA A 48 -37.61 -23.65 -3.69
N GLU A 49 -38.38 -23.34 -4.74
CA GLU A 49 -37.92 -22.54 -5.86
C GLU A 49 -37.53 -21.10 -5.43
N LEU A 50 -38.30 -20.50 -4.52
CA LEU A 50 -38.00 -19.17 -3.98
C LEU A 50 -36.74 -19.18 -3.11
N ILE A 51 -36.54 -20.20 -2.28
CA ILE A 51 -35.33 -20.36 -1.45
C ILE A 51 -34.09 -20.53 -2.34
N THR A 52 -34.18 -21.32 -3.42
CA THR A 52 -33.09 -21.48 -4.39
C THR A 52 -32.78 -20.18 -5.13
N LYS A 53 -33.81 -19.41 -5.54
CA LYS A 53 -33.62 -18.10 -6.18
C LYS A 53 -33.05 -17.05 -5.23
N PHE A 54 -33.45 -17.08 -3.97
CA PHE A 54 -32.92 -16.16 -2.95
C PHE A 54 -31.46 -16.47 -2.65
N SER A 55 -31.12 -17.74 -2.45
CA SER A 55 -29.75 -18.20 -2.20
C SER A 55 -28.83 -17.94 -3.41
N SER A 56 -29.30 -18.13 -4.65
CA SER A 56 -28.51 -17.78 -5.84
C SER A 56 -28.22 -16.28 -5.92
N LYS A 57 -29.22 -15.43 -5.62
CA LYS A 57 -29.04 -13.98 -5.56
C LYS A 57 -28.09 -13.53 -4.44
N ALA A 58 -28.13 -14.21 -3.30
CA ALA A 58 -27.21 -13.95 -2.19
C ALA A 58 -25.76 -14.32 -2.56
N MET A 59 -25.55 -15.47 -3.20
CA MET A 59 -24.23 -15.90 -3.68
C MET A 59 -23.66 -14.95 -4.73
N ASP A 60 -24.47 -14.56 -5.70
CA ASP A 60 -24.10 -13.59 -6.73
C ASP A 60 -23.72 -12.22 -6.13
N PHE A 61 -24.47 -11.74 -5.14
CA PHE A 61 -24.09 -10.53 -4.40
C PHE A 61 -22.70 -10.68 -3.74
N VAL A 62 -22.44 -11.78 -3.05
CA VAL A 62 -21.14 -12.05 -2.41
C VAL A 62 -20.01 -12.08 -3.45
N GLN A 63 -20.20 -12.79 -4.55
CA GLN A 63 -19.20 -12.89 -5.63
C GLN A 63 -18.87 -11.53 -6.24
N ARG A 64 -19.88 -10.71 -6.54
CA ARG A 64 -19.66 -9.36 -7.06
C ARG A 64 -18.88 -8.49 -6.09
N ARG A 65 -19.20 -8.54 -4.79
CA ARG A 65 -18.49 -7.77 -3.77
C ARG A 65 -17.04 -8.24 -3.60
N GLN A 66 -16.81 -9.55 -3.65
CA GLN A 66 -15.45 -10.11 -3.63
C GLN A 66 -14.64 -9.66 -4.85
N ALA A 67 -15.24 -9.66 -6.05
CA ALA A 67 -14.58 -9.18 -7.26
C ALA A 67 -14.18 -7.71 -7.16
N VAL A 68 -15.05 -6.85 -6.63
CA VAL A 68 -14.75 -5.42 -6.42
C VAL A 68 -13.62 -5.23 -5.41
N ILE A 69 -13.62 -5.99 -4.30
CA ILE A 69 -12.56 -5.89 -3.30
C ILE A 69 -11.21 -6.28 -3.91
N ARG A 70 -11.18 -7.37 -4.68
CA ARG A 70 -9.96 -7.84 -5.34
C ARG A 70 -9.44 -6.84 -6.36
N PHE A 71 -10.33 -6.30 -7.19
CA PHE A 71 -10.00 -5.27 -8.16
C PHE A 71 -9.29 -4.07 -7.50
N VAL A 72 -9.85 -3.56 -6.39
CA VAL A 72 -9.26 -2.44 -5.67
C VAL A 72 -7.91 -2.81 -5.05
N GLN A 73 -7.77 -4.02 -4.50
CA GLN A 73 -6.49 -4.49 -3.95
C GLN A 73 -5.40 -4.58 -5.02
N ASP A 74 -5.74 -5.12 -6.19
CA ASP A 74 -4.81 -5.27 -7.31
C ASP A 74 -4.38 -3.89 -7.85
N ASP A 75 -5.31 -2.94 -7.97
CA ASP A 75 -5.00 -1.56 -8.37
C ASP A 75 -4.08 -0.84 -7.36
N ILE A 76 -4.30 -1.06 -6.07
CA ILE A 76 -3.43 -0.52 -5.01
C ILE A 76 -2.03 -1.13 -5.11
N ALA A 77 -1.92 -2.44 -5.28
CA ALA A 77 -0.64 -3.12 -5.44
C ALA A 77 0.12 -2.59 -6.66
N ALA A 78 -0.56 -2.51 -7.82
CA ALA A 78 0.01 -1.95 -9.04
C ALA A 78 0.41 -0.48 -8.90
N SER A 79 -0.34 0.32 -8.12
CA SER A 79 0.03 1.71 -7.81
C SER A 79 1.30 1.79 -6.95
N ILE A 80 1.41 0.95 -5.92
CA ILE A 80 2.60 0.88 -5.05
C ILE A 80 3.82 0.48 -5.87
N ASP A 81 3.72 -0.54 -6.70
CA ASP A 81 4.82 -1.00 -7.55
C ASP A 81 5.28 0.09 -8.51
N ARG A 82 4.35 0.84 -9.11
CA ARG A 82 4.67 2.00 -9.96
C ARG A 82 5.36 3.11 -9.18
N GLN A 83 4.89 3.43 -7.97
CA GLN A 83 5.52 4.43 -7.12
C GLN A 83 6.94 4.03 -6.74
N LYS A 84 7.15 2.75 -6.41
CA LYS A 84 8.48 2.22 -6.11
C LYS A 84 9.39 2.28 -7.33
N LEU A 85 8.94 1.82 -8.49
CA LEU A 85 9.72 1.88 -9.73
C LEU A 85 10.09 3.33 -10.08
N ASN A 86 9.16 4.27 -9.93
CA ASN A 86 9.43 5.69 -10.15
C ASN A 86 10.40 6.24 -9.11
N ALA A 87 10.28 5.85 -7.84
CA ALA A 87 11.23 6.24 -6.80
C ALA A 87 12.61 5.63 -7.03
N ASP A 88 12.72 4.40 -7.51
CA ASP A 88 14.00 3.76 -7.83
C ASP A 88 14.66 4.44 -9.04
N ASN A 89 13.87 4.80 -10.06
CA ASN A 89 14.36 5.48 -11.27
C ASN A 89 14.71 6.96 -11.03
N ASN A 90 13.95 7.67 -10.17
CA ASN A 90 14.04 9.12 -10.02
C ASN A 90 14.52 9.58 -8.63
N GLY A 91 14.63 8.67 -7.65
CA GLY A 91 14.89 8.98 -6.24
C GLY A 91 16.31 9.41 -5.90
N ARG A 92 17.17 9.61 -6.91
CA ARG A 92 18.53 10.12 -6.74
C ARG A 92 18.90 11.08 -7.87
N GLY A 93 18.19 12.19 -7.92
CA GLY A 93 18.45 13.28 -8.87
C GLY A 93 19.54 14.25 -8.41
N ASN A 94 20.78 13.78 -8.26
CA ASN A 94 21.95 14.64 -8.34
C ASN A 94 23.21 13.86 -8.78
N THR A 95 23.14 13.16 -9.92
CA THR A 95 24.33 12.63 -10.63
C THR A 95 25.21 13.73 -11.24
N ASN A 96 25.05 14.99 -10.80
CA ASN A 96 25.86 16.11 -11.24
C ASN A 96 27.24 15.98 -10.61
N GLU A 97 28.07 15.20 -11.28
CA GLU A 97 29.47 15.05 -10.94
C GLU A 97 30.24 16.30 -11.36
N PHE A 98 31.04 16.84 -10.45
CA PHE A 98 31.95 17.92 -10.77
C PHE A 98 33.09 17.40 -11.67
N LYS A 99 33.24 17.99 -12.85
CA LYS A 99 34.35 17.70 -13.76
C LYS A 99 35.41 18.78 -13.62
N VAL A 100 36.68 18.37 -13.61
CA VAL A 100 37.83 19.31 -13.61
C VAL A 100 37.69 20.27 -14.79
N GLY A 101 37.93 21.56 -14.55
CA GLY A 101 37.76 22.62 -15.55
C GLY A 101 36.33 23.16 -15.70
N SER A 102 35.32 22.52 -15.10
CA SER A 102 33.95 23.06 -15.13
C SER A 102 33.80 24.24 -14.17
N LEU A 103 32.91 25.18 -14.54
CA LEU A 103 32.52 26.29 -13.69
C LEU A 103 31.39 25.87 -12.74
N VAL A 104 31.60 26.08 -11.44
CA VAL A 104 30.65 25.72 -10.38
C VAL A 104 30.38 26.90 -9.48
N LEU A 105 29.17 26.96 -8.92
CA LEU A 105 28.82 27.95 -7.92
C LEU A 105 29.07 27.38 -6.52
N LEU A 106 29.66 28.19 -5.64
CA LEU A 106 29.93 27.79 -4.27
C LEU A 106 28.81 28.26 -3.34
N ALA A 107 28.24 27.34 -2.55
CA ALA A 107 27.20 27.65 -1.60
C ALA A 107 27.77 28.44 -0.40
N THR A 108 27.18 29.59 -0.09
CA THR A 108 27.64 30.45 1.03
C THR A 108 27.40 29.82 2.39
N GLN A 109 26.47 28.85 2.50
CA GLN A 109 26.17 28.13 3.74
C GLN A 109 27.36 27.33 4.30
N ASN A 110 28.26 26.85 3.44
CA ASN A 110 29.41 26.04 3.84
C ASN A 110 30.68 26.85 4.09
N LEU A 111 30.59 28.18 4.02
CA LEU A 111 31.73 29.07 4.20
C LEU A 111 31.77 29.61 5.62
N ALA A 112 32.98 29.96 6.06
CA ALA A 112 33.15 30.57 7.37
C ALA A 112 32.41 31.91 7.44
N LYS A 113 31.79 32.22 8.59
CA LYS A 113 30.96 33.44 8.77
C LYS A 113 31.70 34.72 8.41
N HIS A 114 33.00 34.80 8.68
CA HIS A 114 33.83 35.96 8.34
C HIS A 114 34.03 36.12 6.83
N ALA A 115 34.01 35.04 6.06
CA ALA A 115 34.10 35.08 4.60
C ALA A 115 32.78 35.49 3.92
N VAL A 116 31.68 35.52 4.70
CA VAL A 116 30.31 35.79 4.24
C VAL A 116 29.73 37.03 4.96
N ALA A 117 30.52 37.71 5.80
CA ALA A 117 30.06 38.81 6.64
C ALA A 117 29.62 40.03 5.83
N ASP A 118 30.26 40.27 4.68
CA ASP A 118 29.99 41.42 3.81
C ASP A 118 28.67 41.30 3.04
N PHE A 119 28.00 40.13 3.05
CA PHE A 119 26.71 39.95 2.38
C PHE A 119 25.51 40.49 3.17
N GLY A 120 25.72 41.03 4.36
CA GLY A 120 24.69 41.72 5.13
C GLY A 120 23.61 40.81 5.74
N VAL A 121 22.43 41.38 5.99
CA VAL A 121 21.30 40.67 6.62
C VAL A 121 20.91 39.43 5.81
N SER A 122 20.90 38.28 6.50
CA SER A 122 20.87 36.92 5.93
C SER A 122 19.73 36.59 4.97
N LYS A 123 18.69 37.43 4.87
CA LYS A 123 17.56 37.23 3.97
C LYS A 123 17.81 37.74 2.54
N LEU A 124 18.69 38.73 2.37
CA LEU A 124 19.03 39.31 1.05
C LEU A 124 20.40 38.86 0.53
N ALA A 125 21.17 38.15 1.36
CA ALA A 125 22.47 37.62 0.97
C ALA A 125 22.35 36.58 -0.16
N PRO A 126 23.30 36.57 -1.12
CA PRO A 126 23.34 35.53 -2.14
C PRO A 126 23.51 34.13 -1.54
N ARG A 127 22.72 33.16 -2.03
CA ARG A 127 22.85 31.75 -1.64
C ARG A 127 24.06 31.06 -2.25
N PHE A 128 24.51 31.56 -3.40
CA PHE A 128 25.65 31.06 -4.15
C PHE A 128 26.53 32.23 -4.60
N ILE A 129 27.84 32.00 -4.63
CA ILE A 129 28.83 32.96 -5.11
C ILE A 129 29.61 32.35 -6.26
N GLY A 130 30.02 33.22 -7.20
CA GLY A 130 31.09 33.08 -8.20
C GLY A 130 31.13 31.81 -9.05
N PRO A 131 31.45 31.89 -10.35
CA PRO A 131 31.91 30.71 -11.07
C PRO A 131 33.35 30.39 -10.63
N PHE A 132 33.52 29.27 -9.94
CA PHE A 132 34.83 28.71 -9.60
C PHE A 132 35.18 27.57 -10.54
N THR A 133 36.46 27.44 -10.88
CA THR A 133 36.93 26.30 -11.68
C THR A 133 37.22 25.12 -10.76
N VAL A 134 36.69 23.95 -11.09
CA VAL A 134 37.02 22.71 -10.38
C VAL A 134 38.46 22.31 -10.71
N LEU A 135 39.36 22.29 -9.72
CA LEU A 135 40.76 21.90 -9.92
C LEU A 135 40.99 20.39 -9.80
N ALA A 136 40.28 19.74 -8.88
CA ALA A 136 40.37 18.31 -8.63
C ALA A 136 39.05 17.78 -8.09
N LYS A 137 38.73 16.52 -8.40
CA LYS A 137 37.56 15.80 -7.89
C LYS A 137 38.02 14.78 -6.84
N HIS A 138 37.34 14.76 -5.69
CA HIS A 138 37.57 13.78 -4.62
C HIS A 138 36.30 12.96 -4.38
N GLY A 139 36.39 11.63 -4.53
CA GLY A 139 35.26 10.71 -4.38
C GLY A 139 34.20 10.85 -5.48
N ASN A 140 33.22 9.95 -5.50
CA ASN A 140 32.01 10.11 -6.33
C ASN A 140 30.90 10.75 -5.49
N ALA A 141 30.07 11.58 -6.13
CA ALA A 141 28.86 12.17 -5.52
C ALA A 141 27.78 11.10 -5.31
#